data_AF-A0A964G3A6-F1
#
_entry.id   AF-A0A964G3A6-F1
#
_cell.length_a   1.000
_cell.length_b   1.000
_cell.length_c   1.000
_cell.angle_alpha   90.00
_cell.angle_beta   90.00
_cell.angle_gamma   90.00
#
_symmetry.space_group_name_H-M   'P 1'
#
loop_
_entity.id
_entity.type
_entity.pdbx_description
1 polymer ?
#
loop_
_entity_poly.entity_id
_entity_poly.type
_entity_poly.pdbx_seq_one_letter_code
_entity_poly.pdbx_strand_id
1 'polypeptide(L)'
;MKYKTLSFLVVALFTVTAGMAAQVNAASQDVQKQNLRSVQAQASASQAIPVGLPTDAKISMKKGEPKSGRVVEIDEKTQKISIQRGRDKVSIPLGQIDKIVFSKSAVVYYSNGGPVVRGDGTPAKGRPETWRGIPMNAFRLLDPNKGQADVKLGSVLSVDKLDSLNSVIVGDGKNKRQFVVDEMQFNVQKKTMTIAATPY
;
A
#
# COMPACT_ATOMS: atom_id res chain seq x y z
N MET A 1 6.96 -84.57 13.19
CA MET A 1 8.03 -83.62 12.81
C MET A 1 7.56 -82.83 11.58
N LYS A 2 7.73 -81.51 11.59
CA LYS A 2 7.42 -80.54 10.51
C LYS A 2 8.21 -80.92 9.22
N TYR A 3 7.76 -80.64 7.99
CA TYR A 3 7.87 -79.36 7.24
C TYR A 3 6.84 -79.28 6.08
N LYS A 4 6.06 -78.17 5.99
CA LYS A 4 6.01 -77.09 4.95
C LYS A 4 5.57 -77.52 3.53
N THR A 5 4.35 -77.20 3.06
CA THR A 5 3.84 -75.95 2.38
C THR A 5 4.63 -75.55 1.12
N LEU A 6 4.05 -75.13 -0.01
CA LEU A 6 2.90 -74.23 -0.21
C LEU A 6 2.40 -74.30 -1.68
N SER A 7 1.09 -74.14 -1.87
CA SER A 7 0.36 -74.12 -3.14
C SER A 7 0.68 -72.93 -4.04
N PHE A 8 0.69 -73.16 -5.36
CA PHE A 8 0.68 -72.12 -6.38
C PHE A 8 -0.70 -71.45 -6.47
N LEU A 9 -0.75 -70.13 -6.37
CA LEU A 9 -1.96 -69.34 -6.60
C LEU A 9 -1.73 -68.37 -7.77
N VAL A 10 -2.59 -68.52 -8.77
CA VAL A 10 -2.72 -67.70 -9.98
C VAL A 10 -3.30 -66.34 -9.62
N VAL A 11 -2.76 -65.24 -10.15
CA VAL A 11 -3.50 -63.97 -10.24
C VAL A 11 -3.31 -63.36 -11.63
N ALA A 12 -4.45 -62.98 -12.17
CA ALA A 12 -4.75 -62.64 -13.55
C ALA A 12 -4.16 -61.30 -14.03
N LEU A 13 -3.99 -61.22 -15.37
CA LEU A 13 -3.73 -60.01 -16.13
C LEU A 13 -4.77 -58.91 -15.82
N PHE A 14 -4.29 -57.71 -15.46
CA PHE A 14 -5.04 -56.49 -15.68
C PHE A 14 -4.49 -55.77 -16.92
N THR A 15 -5.36 -55.64 -17.91
CA THR A 15 -5.20 -54.84 -19.11
C THR A 15 -4.96 -53.38 -18.74
N VAL A 16 -3.85 -52.81 -19.19
CA VAL A 16 -3.59 -51.37 -19.04
C VAL A 16 -4.49 -50.64 -20.02
N THR A 17 -5.49 -49.93 -19.51
CA THR A 17 -6.27 -48.95 -20.26
C THR A 17 -5.33 -47.81 -20.68
N ALA A 18 -4.87 -47.86 -21.92
CA ALA A 18 -4.26 -46.71 -22.56
C ALA A 18 -5.36 -45.67 -22.85
N GLY A 19 -5.16 -44.47 -22.32
CA GLY A 19 -5.96 -43.30 -22.68
C GLY A 19 -6.75 -42.74 -21.51
N MET A 20 -6.08 -41.93 -20.67
CA MET A 20 -6.54 -40.66 -20.08
C MET A 20 -5.35 -39.98 -19.38
N ALA A 21 -4.27 -39.68 -20.11
CA ALA A 21 -3.08 -39.00 -19.56
C ALA A 21 -2.92 -37.54 -20.02
N ALA A 22 -3.91 -36.97 -20.71
CA ALA A 22 -3.82 -35.60 -21.23
C ALA A 22 -4.62 -34.55 -20.43
N GLN A 23 -5.60 -34.95 -19.61
CA GLN A 23 -6.51 -34.00 -18.95
C GLN A 23 -6.14 -33.65 -17.50
N VAL A 24 -5.28 -34.43 -16.85
CA VAL A 24 -4.90 -34.21 -15.44
C VAL A 24 -3.81 -33.14 -15.29
N ASN A 25 -3.01 -32.92 -16.33
CA ASN A 25 -1.92 -31.92 -16.33
C ASN A 25 -2.41 -30.49 -16.57
N ALA A 26 -3.40 -30.28 -17.45
CA ALA A 26 -3.94 -28.93 -17.71
C ALA A 26 -4.67 -28.38 -16.48
N ALA A 27 -5.55 -29.19 -15.87
CA ALA A 27 -6.27 -28.80 -14.66
C ALA A 27 -5.32 -28.55 -13.47
N SER A 28 -4.28 -29.37 -13.29
CA SER A 28 -3.31 -29.17 -12.21
C SER A 28 -2.44 -27.93 -12.41
N GLN A 29 -2.05 -27.62 -13.66
CA GLN A 29 -1.32 -26.38 -13.97
C GLN A 29 -2.19 -25.13 -13.80
N ASP A 30 -3.47 -25.19 -14.16
CA ASP A 30 -4.39 -24.07 -13.99
C ASP A 30 -4.72 -23.82 -12.51
N VAL A 31 -4.89 -24.88 -11.72
CA VAL A 31 -5.07 -24.78 -10.26
C VAL A 31 -3.79 -24.23 -9.59
N GLN A 32 -2.60 -24.67 -9.99
CA GLN A 32 -1.34 -24.10 -9.49
C GLN A 32 -1.18 -22.63 -9.88
N LYS A 33 -1.48 -22.25 -11.13
CA LYS A 33 -1.44 -20.85 -11.58
C LYS A 33 -2.47 -19.98 -10.85
N GLN A 34 -3.68 -20.49 -10.61
CA GLN A 34 -4.69 -19.79 -9.81
C GLN A 34 -4.25 -19.62 -8.35
N ASN A 35 -3.65 -20.65 -7.75
CA ASN A 35 -3.11 -20.56 -6.39
C ASN A 35 -1.93 -19.60 -6.28
N LEU A 36 -1.04 -19.56 -7.27
CA LEU A 36 0.04 -18.58 -7.31
C LEU A 36 -0.50 -17.16 -7.47
N ARG A 37 -1.51 -16.95 -8.33
CA ARG A 37 -2.17 -15.66 -8.49
C ARG A 37 -2.91 -15.23 -7.23
N SER A 38 -3.56 -16.14 -6.51
CA SER A 38 -4.25 -15.81 -5.25
C SER A 38 -3.27 -15.48 -4.12
N VAL A 39 -2.15 -16.20 -4.02
CA VAL A 39 -1.07 -15.90 -3.07
C VAL A 39 -0.41 -14.56 -3.40
N GLN A 40 -0.12 -14.30 -4.68
CA GLN A 40 0.45 -13.03 -5.12
C GLN A 40 -0.54 -11.87 -4.92
N ALA A 41 -1.83 -12.08 -5.20
CA ALA A 41 -2.90 -11.12 -4.92
C ALA A 41 -2.99 -10.79 -3.43
N GLN A 42 -2.89 -11.80 -2.57
CA GLN A 42 -2.93 -11.62 -1.12
C GLN A 42 -1.67 -10.90 -0.60
N ALA A 43 -0.50 -11.20 -1.17
CA ALA A 43 0.74 -10.49 -0.89
C ALA A 43 0.65 -9.01 -1.29
N SER A 44 0.22 -8.70 -2.52
CA SER A 44 0.05 -7.33 -3.01
C SER A 44 -1.02 -6.55 -2.25
N ALA A 45 -2.13 -7.19 -1.87
CA ALA A 45 -3.17 -6.59 -1.03
C ALA A 45 -2.69 -6.24 0.38
N SER A 46 -1.70 -6.99 0.91
CA SER A 46 -1.11 -6.73 2.22
C SER A 46 0.05 -5.74 2.20
N GLN A 47 0.60 -5.43 1.01
CA GLN A 47 1.78 -4.60 0.85
C GLN A 47 1.46 -3.12 1.14
N ALA A 48 2.24 -2.53 2.05
CA ALA A 48 2.14 -1.11 2.35
C ALA A 48 2.90 -0.29 1.30
N ILE A 49 2.25 0.74 0.79
CA ILE A 49 2.79 1.69 -0.19
C ILE A 49 3.52 2.81 0.57
N PRO A 50 4.84 2.98 0.42
CA PRO A 50 5.56 4.09 1.04
C PRO A 50 5.12 5.41 0.44
N VAL A 51 4.82 6.38 1.30
CA VAL A 51 4.44 7.75 0.91
C VAL A 51 5.24 8.79 1.69
N GLY A 52 5.58 9.89 1.04
CA GLY A 52 6.25 11.03 1.66
C GLY A 52 5.27 12.16 1.94
N LEU A 53 5.28 12.68 3.16
CA LEU A 53 4.55 13.87 3.57
C LEU A 53 5.54 15.04 3.59
N PRO A 54 5.33 16.06 2.75
CA PRO A 54 6.15 17.26 2.79
C PRO A 54 6.15 17.94 4.16
N THR A 55 7.26 18.59 4.50
CA THR A 55 7.48 19.19 5.83
C THR A 55 6.62 20.42 6.12
N ASP A 56 5.93 20.96 5.11
CA ASP A 56 4.98 22.05 5.28
C ASP A 56 3.64 21.75 4.59
N ALA A 57 2.58 21.91 5.37
CA ALA A 57 1.20 21.73 4.94
C ALA A 57 0.34 22.90 5.39
N LYS A 58 -0.54 23.36 4.51
CA LYS A 58 -1.61 24.30 4.82
C LYS A 58 -2.89 23.52 5.12
N ILE A 59 -3.47 23.77 6.28
CA ILE A 59 -4.71 23.15 6.76
C ILE A 59 -5.81 24.18 6.66
N SER A 60 -6.73 23.96 5.72
CA SER A 60 -7.94 24.75 5.60
C SER A 60 -8.94 24.26 6.63
N MET A 61 -9.45 25.17 7.45
CA MET A 61 -10.42 24.89 8.48
C MET A 61 -11.82 25.09 7.91
N LYS A 62 -12.81 24.29 8.34
CA LYS A 62 -14.23 24.51 7.98
C LYS A 62 -14.76 25.85 8.49
N LYS A 63 -14.20 26.31 9.62
CA LYS A 63 -14.47 27.61 10.24
C LYS A 63 -13.18 28.15 10.84
N GLY A 64 -12.97 29.45 10.75
CA GLY A 64 -11.80 30.13 11.30
C GLY A 64 -10.59 30.15 10.36
N GLU A 65 -9.46 30.61 10.90
CA GLU A 65 -8.25 30.82 10.12
C GLU A 65 -7.54 29.51 9.74
N PRO A 66 -6.93 29.44 8.55
CA PRO A 66 -6.12 28.29 8.18
C PRO A 66 -4.89 28.16 9.07
N LYS A 67 -4.50 26.92 9.35
CA LYS A 67 -3.27 26.62 10.09
C LYS A 67 -2.20 26.11 9.13
N SER A 68 -0.92 26.14 9.52
CA SER A 68 0.12 25.45 8.76
C SER A 68 1.23 24.89 9.64
N GLY A 69 1.87 23.84 9.16
CA GLY A 69 2.99 23.18 9.81
C GLY A 69 3.18 21.77 9.27
N ARG A 70 4.20 21.08 9.81
CA ARG A 70 4.47 19.68 9.49
C ARG A 70 3.45 18.78 10.15
N VAL A 71 2.82 17.88 9.41
CA VAL A 71 1.99 16.82 10.00
C VAL A 71 2.90 15.84 10.73
N VAL A 72 2.70 15.71 12.05
CA VAL A 72 3.53 14.83 12.91
C VAL A 72 2.73 13.70 13.56
N GLU A 73 1.40 13.72 13.43
CA GLU A 73 0.54 12.69 14.01
C GLU A 73 -0.85 12.75 13.38
N ILE A 74 -1.44 11.59 13.06
CA ILE A 74 -2.85 11.45 12.73
C ILE A 74 -3.38 10.34 13.65
N ASP A 75 -4.26 10.70 14.59
CA ASP A 75 -4.84 9.78 15.56
C ASP A 75 -6.30 9.51 15.21
N GLU A 76 -6.58 8.29 14.74
CA GLU A 76 -7.93 7.82 14.46
C GLU A 76 -8.80 7.73 15.71
N LYS A 77 -8.23 7.28 16.84
CA LYS A 77 -9.00 7.00 18.07
C LYS A 77 -9.53 8.29 18.67
N THR A 78 -8.68 9.31 18.74
CA THR A 78 -9.09 10.64 19.24
C THR A 78 -9.60 11.57 18.14
N GLN A 79 -9.55 11.14 16.87
CA GLN A 79 -9.95 11.89 15.69
C GLN A 79 -9.28 13.26 15.61
N LYS A 80 -7.97 13.29 15.80
CA LYS A 80 -7.14 14.51 15.80
C LYS A 80 -5.95 14.35 14.86
N ILE A 81 -5.49 15.48 14.33
CA ILE A 81 -4.17 15.61 13.71
C ILE A 81 -3.32 16.51 14.58
N SER A 82 -2.03 16.23 14.69
CA SER A 82 -1.07 17.15 15.28
C SER A 82 -0.15 17.71 14.21
N ILE A 83 0.04 19.02 14.23
CA ILE A 83 1.03 19.72 13.42
C ILE A 83 2.13 20.34 14.27
N GLN A 84 3.33 20.41 13.72
CA GLN A 84 4.50 21.04 14.31
C GLN A 84 4.86 22.31 13.51
N ARG A 85 5.00 23.44 14.20
CA ARG A 85 5.55 24.69 13.64
C ARG A 85 6.63 25.22 14.58
N GLY A 86 7.89 25.19 14.15
CA GLY A 86 9.01 25.49 15.03
C GLY A 86 9.03 24.53 16.23
N ARG A 87 8.96 25.08 17.45
CA ARG A 87 8.88 24.29 18.70
C ARG A 87 7.45 23.96 19.14
N ASP A 88 6.45 24.56 18.51
CA ASP A 88 5.05 24.42 18.93
C ASP A 88 4.38 23.23 18.25
N LYS A 89 3.71 22.39 19.06
CA LYS A 89 2.85 21.31 18.59
C LYS A 89 1.39 21.69 18.84
N VAL A 90 0.58 21.69 17.78
CA VAL A 90 -0.84 22.04 17.85
C VAL A 90 -1.67 20.84 17.41
N SER A 91 -2.60 20.41 18.26
CA SER A 91 -3.58 19.36 17.94
C SER A 91 -4.88 19.98 17.44
N ILE A 92 -5.43 19.43 16.36
CA ILE A 92 -6.61 19.92 15.65
C ILE A 92 -7.59 18.75 15.48
N PRO A 93 -8.86 18.86 15.91
CA PRO A 93 -9.86 17.85 15.62
C PRO A 93 -10.10 17.70 14.11
N LEU A 94 -10.08 16.47 13.60
CA LEU A 94 -10.30 16.19 12.17
C LEU A 94 -11.66 16.72 11.69
N GLY A 95 -12.66 16.76 12.57
CA GLY A 95 -14.00 17.30 12.27
C GLY A 95 -14.01 18.78 11.89
N GLN A 96 -12.99 19.54 12.31
CA GLN A 96 -12.85 20.97 12.03
C GLN A 96 -12.03 21.25 10.76
N ILE A 97 -11.39 20.23 10.20
CA ILE A 97 -10.56 20.36 9.00
C ILE A 97 -11.42 20.15 7.78
N ASP A 98 -11.28 21.05 6.82
CA ASP A 98 -11.84 20.90 5.49
C ASP A 98 -10.88 20.09 4.61
N LYS A 99 -9.65 20.58 4.46
CA LYS A 99 -8.62 19.96 3.62
C LYS A 99 -7.22 20.29 4.09
N ILE A 100 -6.29 19.36 3.87
CA ILE A 100 -4.85 19.57 4.01
C ILE A 100 -4.22 19.59 2.62
N VAL A 101 -3.43 20.62 2.34
CA VAL A 101 -2.67 20.76 1.09
C VAL A 101 -1.20 20.91 1.45
N PHE A 102 -0.36 20.03 0.90
CA PHE A 102 1.07 20.06 1.15
C PHE A 102 1.78 20.96 0.15
N SER A 103 2.75 21.75 0.63
CA SER A 103 3.47 22.68 -0.23
C SER A 103 4.28 21.95 -1.30
N LYS A 104 4.22 22.47 -2.52
CA LYS A 104 5.03 21.98 -3.65
C LYS A 104 6.48 22.43 -3.57
N SER A 105 6.87 23.30 -2.64
CA SER A 105 8.25 23.74 -2.41
C SER A 105 8.83 23.22 -1.09
N ALA A 106 8.07 22.40 -0.36
CA ALA A 106 8.54 21.82 0.89
C ALA A 106 9.46 20.62 0.67
N VAL A 107 10.36 20.43 1.63
CA VAL A 107 11.24 19.26 1.70
C VAL A 107 10.41 18.01 1.90
N VAL A 108 10.78 16.94 1.20
CA VAL A 108 10.26 15.58 1.33
C VAL A 108 11.46 14.67 1.54
N TYR A 109 11.36 13.73 2.46
CA TYR A 109 12.40 12.72 2.63
C TYR A 109 11.92 11.41 2.01
N TYR A 110 12.69 10.91 1.05
CA TYR A 110 12.42 9.58 0.51
C TYR A 110 12.68 8.51 1.56
N SER A 111 12.11 7.33 1.34
CA SER A 111 12.26 6.13 2.17
C SER A 111 13.72 5.67 2.30
N ASN A 112 14.58 6.01 1.34
CA ASN A 112 16.04 5.81 1.43
C ASN A 112 16.77 6.88 2.27
N GLY A 113 16.04 7.84 2.84
CA GLY A 113 16.54 8.88 3.73
C GLY A 113 17.05 10.16 3.06
N GLY A 114 17.13 10.21 1.73
CA GLY A 114 17.57 11.41 1.00
C GLY A 114 16.50 12.52 1.00
N PRO A 115 16.84 13.78 1.29
CA PRO A 115 15.93 14.91 1.13
C PRO A 115 15.78 15.27 -0.36
N VAL A 116 14.56 15.61 -0.77
CA VAL A 116 14.24 16.17 -2.08
C VAL A 116 13.24 17.31 -1.89
N VAL A 117 13.46 18.44 -2.54
CA VAL A 117 12.51 19.55 -2.53
C VAL A 117 11.67 19.45 -3.79
N ARG A 118 10.35 19.36 -3.64
CA ARG A 118 9.48 19.44 -4.82
C ARG A 118 9.72 20.81 -5.49
N GLY A 119 9.86 20.84 -6.82
CA GLY A 119 10.08 22.09 -7.55
C GLY A 119 11.53 22.59 -7.65
N ASP A 120 12.52 21.86 -7.13
CA ASP A 120 13.96 22.13 -7.33
C ASP A 120 14.48 21.73 -8.72
N GLY A 121 13.58 21.41 -9.65
CA GLY A 121 13.89 20.83 -10.95
C GLY A 121 13.70 19.32 -11.01
N THR A 122 13.43 18.63 -9.89
CA THR A 122 13.03 17.22 -9.91
C THR A 122 11.64 17.08 -10.55
N PRO A 123 11.53 16.50 -11.76
CA PRO A 123 10.24 16.36 -12.42
C PRO A 123 9.43 15.24 -11.76
N ALA A 124 8.11 15.41 -11.72
CA ALA A 124 7.21 14.30 -11.41
C ALA A 124 7.43 13.18 -12.44
N LYS A 125 7.54 11.94 -11.99
CA LYS A 125 7.86 10.78 -12.83
C LYS A 125 6.64 9.95 -13.22
N GLY A 126 5.44 10.48 -13.00
CA GLY A 126 4.18 9.84 -13.33
C GLY A 126 2.98 10.73 -13.07
N ARG A 127 1.79 10.16 -13.26
CA ARG A 127 0.53 10.88 -13.08
C ARG A 127 0.15 10.94 -11.59
N PRO A 128 -0.46 12.03 -11.13
CA PRO A 128 -1.09 12.07 -9.82
C PRO A 128 -2.16 10.98 -9.70
N GLU A 129 -2.20 10.33 -8.54
CA GLU A 129 -3.19 9.34 -8.16
C GLU A 129 -4.07 9.90 -7.03
N THR A 130 -5.32 9.46 -6.98
CA THR A 130 -6.24 9.79 -5.88
C THR A 130 -6.86 8.52 -5.33
N TRP A 131 -6.59 8.23 -4.07
CA TRP A 131 -7.09 7.07 -3.36
C TRP A 131 -8.17 7.52 -2.38
N ARG A 132 -9.39 7.03 -2.55
CA ARG A 132 -10.56 7.42 -1.76
C ARG A 132 -10.97 6.30 -0.82
N GLY A 133 -11.58 6.66 0.31
CA GLY A 133 -12.15 5.70 1.25
C GLY A 133 -11.12 4.87 2.01
N ILE A 134 -9.87 5.33 2.09
CA ILE A 134 -8.81 4.64 2.83
C ILE A 134 -9.19 4.62 4.31
N PRO A 135 -9.27 3.46 4.97
CA PRO A 135 -9.45 3.41 6.43
C PRO A 135 -8.35 4.19 7.13
N MET A 136 -8.68 5.01 8.14
CA MET A 136 -7.67 5.85 8.79
C MET A 136 -6.52 5.03 9.42
N ASN A 137 -6.81 3.85 9.96
CA ASN A 137 -5.80 2.90 10.47
C ASN A 137 -4.91 2.25 9.40
N ALA A 138 -5.24 2.41 8.12
CA ALA A 138 -4.44 1.90 7.02
C ALA A 138 -3.27 2.84 6.68
N PHE A 139 -3.26 4.07 7.23
CA PHE A 139 -2.17 5.02 7.10
C PHE A 139 -1.33 5.03 8.38
N ARG A 140 0.00 4.95 8.26
CA ARG A 140 0.91 5.00 9.40
C ARG A 140 2.06 5.96 9.13
N LEU A 141 2.25 6.91 10.03
CA LEU A 141 3.43 7.77 10.04
C LEU A 141 4.58 7.01 10.72
N LEU A 142 5.67 6.80 9.98
CA LEU A 142 6.84 6.02 10.40
C LEU A 142 7.91 6.90 11.05
N ASP A 143 8.26 8.00 10.39
CA ASP A 143 9.16 9.04 10.91
C ASP A 143 8.48 10.40 10.77
N PRO A 144 7.83 10.90 11.84
CA PRO A 144 7.17 12.20 11.85
C PRO A 144 8.09 13.40 11.58
N ASN A 145 9.39 13.27 11.86
CA ASN A 145 10.35 14.34 11.63
C ASN A 145 10.71 14.46 10.15
N LYS A 146 10.69 13.33 9.45
CA LYS A 146 10.96 13.23 8.01
C LYS A 146 9.70 13.15 7.15
N GLY A 147 8.53 13.07 7.75
CA GLY A 147 7.27 12.88 7.03
C GLY A 147 7.21 11.54 6.28
N GLN A 148 7.96 10.52 6.72
CA GLN A 148 7.90 9.20 6.10
C GLN A 148 6.67 8.46 6.62
N ALA A 149 5.86 7.92 5.72
CA ALA A 149 4.67 7.16 6.06
C ALA A 149 4.49 5.97 5.13
N ASP A 150 3.58 5.08 5.51
CA ASP A 150 3.05 4.03 4.65
C ASP A 150 1.52 4.10 4.61
N VAL A 151 0.96 3.57 3.51
CA VAL A 151 -0.49 3.40 3.36
C VAL A 151 -0.80 2.03 2.78
N LYS A 152 -1.71 1.31 3.42
CA LYS A 152 -2.25 0.04 2.90
C LYS A 152 -3.47 0.32 2.04
N LEU A 153 -3.39 -0.04 0.76
CA LEU A 153 -4.43 0.25 -0.23
C LEU A 153 -5.24 -0.99 -0.65
N GLY A 154 -4.96 -2.17 -0.08
CA GLY A 154 -5.63 -3.44 -0.42
C GLY A 154 -7.14 -3.47 -0.21
N SER A 155 -7.68 -2.61 0.66
CA SER A 155 -9.13 -2.49 0.88
C SER A 155 -9.82 -1.52 -0.08
N VAL A 156 -9.06 -0.73 -0.85
CA VAL A 156 -9.59 0.34 -1.72
C VAL A 156 -9.21 0.20 -3.19
N LEU A 157 -8.20 -0.60 -3.52
CA LEU A 157 -7.74 -0.83 -4.89
C LEU A 157 -7.75 -2.32 -5.24
N SER A 158 -7.95 -2.63 -6.53
CA SER A 158 -7.78 -3.98 -7.06
C SER A 158 -6.31 -4.40 -7.05
N VAL A 159 -6.06 -5.71 -7.04
CA VAL A 159 -4.72 -6.30 -7.10
C VAL A 159 -3.93 -5.77 -8.29
N ASP A 160 -4.52 -5.76 -9.49
CA ASP A 160 -3.85 -5.25 -10.71
C ASP A 160 -3.40 -3.79 -10.56
N LYS A 161 -4.20 -2.97 -9.88
CA LYS A 161 -3.86 -1.57 -9.62
C LYS A 161 -2.73 -1.48 -8.58
N LEU A 162 -2.74 -2.31 -7.55
CA LEU A 162 -1.64 -2.38 -6.57
C LEU A 162 -0.33 -2.82 -7.22
N ASP A 163 -0.37 -3.83 -8.09
CA ASP A 163 0.80 -4.28 -8.85
C ASP A 163 1.34 -3.18 -9.77
N SER A 164 0.44 -2.41 -10.40
CA SER A 164 0.82 -1.22 -11.16
C SER A 164 1.50 -0.15 -10.30
N LEU A 165 0.97 0.15 -9.10
CA LEU A 165 1.59 1.09 -8.17
C LEU A 165 2.94 0.58 -7.65
N ASN A 166 3.04 -0.71 -7.33
CA ASN A 166 4.29 -1.35 -6.90
C ASN A 166 5.35 -1.27 -8.00
N SER A 167 4.97 -1.46 -9.27
CA SER A 167 5.88 -1.29 -10.40
C SER A 167 6.47 0.12 -10.49
N VAL A 168 5.68 1.16 -10.12
CA VAL A 168 6.17 2.55 -10.05
C VAL A 168 7.23 2.70 -8.95
N ILE A 169 7.01 2.10 -7.78
CA ILE A 169 7.86 2.27 -6.59
C ILE A 169 9.15 1.45 -6.68
N VAL A 170 9.04 0.21 -7.17
CA VAL A 170 10.16 -0.72 -7.27
C VAL A 170 11.14 -0.29 -8.35
N GLY A 171 10.66 0.28 -9.47
CA GLY A 171 11.49 0.91 -10.50
C GLY A 171 12.58 0.01 -11.11
N ASP A 172 13.37 0.57 -12.02
CA ASP A 172 14.46 -0.10 -12.76
C ASP A 172 15.77 -0.26 -11.96
N GLY A 173 15.68 -0.30 -10.62
CA GLY A 173 16.83 -0.47 -9.73
C GLY A 173 17.72 0.78 -9.53
N LYS A 174 17.59 1.83 -10.35
CA LYS A 174 18.37 3.08 -10.22
C LYS A 174 17.55 4.27 -9.74
N ASN A 175 16.23 4.28 -9.98
CA ASN A 175 15.33 5.37 -9.60
C ASN A 175 14.09 4.83 -8.88
N LYS A 176 14.22 4.43 -7.60
CA LYS A 176 13.07 4.09 -6.77
C LYS A 176 12.19 5.33 -6.64
N ARG A 177 10.96 5.25 -7.16
CA ARG A 177 10.01 6.36 -7.10
C ARG A 177 9.24 6.29 -5.79
N GLN A 178 8.84 7.44 -5.27
CA GLN A 178 7.98 7.50 -4.10
C GLN A 178 6.80 8.40 -4.37
N PHE A 179 5.62 7.96 -3.93
CA PHE A 179 4.45 8.80 -3.92
C PHE A 179 4.61 9.87 -2.85
N VAL A 180 4.51 11.13 -3.26
CA VAL A 180 4.51 12.27 -2.35
C VAL A 180 3.09 12.79 -2.25
N VAL A 181 2.60 12.97 -1.02
CA VAL A 181 1.24 13.43 -0.78
C VAL A 181 1.10 14.90 -1.16
N ASP A 182 0.09 15.18 -1.99
CA ASP A 182 -0.30 16.52 -2.40
C ASP A 182 -1.43 17.04 -1.51
N GLU A 183 -2.43 16.20 -1.25
CA GLU A 183 -3.60 16.58 -0.46
C GLU A 183 -4.12 15.44 0.40
N MET A 184 -4.72 15.80 1.54
CA MET A 184 -5.50 14.88 2.37
C MET A 184 -6.84 15.49 2.76
N GLN A 185 -7.87 14.65 2.79
CA GLN A 185 -9.20 14.98 3.30
C GLN A 185 -9.72 13.85 4.18
N PHE A 186 -10.48 14.19 5.22
CA PHE A 186 -10.97 13.23 6.21
C PHE A 186 -12.49 13.15 6.21
N ASN A 187 -13.01 11.92 6.18
CA ASN A 187 -14.39 11.64 6.50
C ASN A 187 -14.45 11.02 7.90
N VAL A 188 -14.71 11.88 8.89
CA VAL A 188 -14.69 11.53 10.31
C VAL A 188 -15.80 10.53 10.67
N GLN A 189 -16.98 10.65 10.06
CA GLN A 189 -18.10 9.74 10.31
C GLN A 189 -17.80 8.32 9.84
N LYS A 190 -17.17 8.19 8.66
CA LYS A 190 -16.79 6.89 8.09
C LYS A 190 -15.41 6.40 8.54
N LYS A 191 -14.69 7.16 9.36
CA LYS A 191 -13.28 6.90 9.74
C LYS A 191 -12.39 6.59 8.53
N THR A 192 -12.59 7.32 7.44
CA THR A 192 -11.82 7.17 6.21
C THR A 192 -11.14 8.47 5.81
N MET A 193 -10.14 8.37 4.95
CA MET A 193 -9.46 9.50 4.33
C MET A 193 -9.36 9.34 2.81
N THR A 194 -9.15 10.47 2.16
CA THR A 194 -8.76 10.55 0.75
C THR A 194 -7.37 11.14 0.68
N ILE A 195 -6.49 10.50 -0.10
CA ILE A 195 -5.11 10.95 -0.33
C ILE A 195 -4.95 11.19 -1.83
N ALA A 196 -4.50 12.38 -2.21
CA ALA A 196 -3.96 12.65 -3.54
C ALA A 196 -2.43 12.64 -3.45
N ALA A 197 -1.76 11.92 -4.34
CA ALA A 197 -0.30 11.79 -4.32
C ALA A 197 0.28 11.68 -5.72
N THR A 198 1.48 12.23 -5.90
CA THR A 198 2.22 12.24 -7.17
C THR A 198 3.55 11.49 -7.01
N PRO A 199 3.94 10.61 -7.95
CA PRO A 199 5.22 9.91 -7.88
C PRO A 199 6.39 10.80 -8.37
N TYR A 200 7.48 10.82 -7.59
CA TYR A 200 8.75 11.51 -7.89
C TYR A 200 9.96 10.55 -7.87
#